data_AF-A0A183I9D0-F1
#
_entry.id   AF-A0A183I9D0-F1
#
_cell.length_a   1.000
_cell.length_b   1.000
_cell.length_c   1.000
_cell.angle_alpha   90.00
_cell.angle_beta   90.00
_cell.angle_gamma   90.00
#
_symmetry.space_group_name_H-M   'P 1'
#
loop_
_entity.id
_entity.type
_entity.pdbx_description
1 polymer ?
#
loop_
_entity_poly.entity_id
_entity_poly.type
_entity_poly.pdbx_seq_one_letter_code
_entity_poly.pdbx_strand_id
1 'polypeptide(L)'
;MRKADIDAAKPRDITLNYQQRTTPLSPIDLAKLPLFKNISTEMLQRGTYAAYLKLIDNYHPNTAITENWTEEQYRAIDEFMDEVMQTKVFTIMWQFLISKGLASEDPEQFKADLKRMWFAFYSRAPGKSSSSGFEHVFCGELRNKRKIVDGLHYWVRYYMLEHEGQVNYLGYLQIGKEIASTIHYNWRKCRKDVGSFLIGTSPEFDFALFTMCYVAKPGNTACKFEIDRQKMAVTSYKLNDTPHIGTSYPVILK
;
A
#
# COMPACT_ATOMS: atom_id res chain seq x y z
N MET A 1 -2.68 7.65 15.69
CA MET A 1 -3.15 6.94 14.49
C MET A 1 -3.63 5.53 14.82
N ARG A 2 -2.80 4.56 15.26
CA ARG A 2 -3.24 3.15 15.43
C ARG A 2 -4.50 2.96 16.30
N LYS A 3 -4.56 3.63 17.46
CA LYS A 3 -5.75 3.58 18.35
C LYS A 3 -6.99 4.28 17.78
N ALA A 4 -6.83 5.12 16.76
CA ALA A 4 -7.90 5.87 16.12
C ALA A 4 -8.35 5.24 14.80
N ASP A 5 -7.69 4.17 14.36
CA ASP A 5 -8.03 3.38 13.19
C ASP A 5 -9.20 2.45 13.54
N ILE A 6 -10.41 2.99 13.41
CA ILE A 6 -11.66 2.29 13.75
C ILE A 6 -12.05 1.26 12.68
N ASP A 7 -11.55 1.45 11.45
CA ASP A 7 -11.81 0.57 10.32
C ASP A 7 -10.81 -0.58 10.23
N ALA A 8 -9.70 -0.55 10.99
CA ALA A 8 -8.82 -1.70 11.17
C ALA A 8 -9.57 -3.03 11.32
N ALA A 9 -8.96 -4.08 10.75
CA ALA A 9 -9.44 -5.43 10.93
C ALA A 9 -9.34 -5.86 12.39
N LYS A 10 -10.42 -6.43 12.91
CA LYS A 10 -10.44 -7.02 14.25
C LYS A 10 -9.76 -8.39 14.22
N PRO A 11 -9.32 -8.94 15.36
CA PRO A 11 -8.65 -10.24 15.41
C PRO A 11 -9.44 -11.40 14.78
N ARG A 12 -10.78 -11.31 14.78
CA ARG A 12 -11.66 -12.31 14.16
C ARG A 12 -11.84 -12.14 12.65
N ASP A 13 -11.48 -10.98 12.12
CA ASP A 13 -11.76 -10.60 10.73
C ASP A 13 -10.70 -11.16 9.77
N ILE A 14 -9.53 -11.58 10.28
CA ILE A 14 -8.43 -12.13 9.47
C ILE A 14 -7.90 -13.41 10.13
N THR A 15 -7.76 -14.47 9.34
CA THR A 15 -6.99 -15.67 9.71
C THR A 15 -5.87 -15.88 8.71
N LEU A 16 -4.63 -15.91 9.18
CA LEU A 16 -3.45 -16.13 8.34
C LEU A 16 -2.96 -17.58 8.41
N ASN A 17 -2.32 -18.02 7.34
CA ASN A 17 -1.68 -19.32 7.20
C ASN A 17 -0.27 -19.15 6.62
N TYR A 18 0.68 -18.82 7.51
CA TYR A 18 2.07 -18.53 7.15
C TYR A 18 2.84 -19.72 6.55
N GLN A 19 2.43 -20.94 6.84
CA GLN A 19 3.11 -22.15 6.35
C GLN A 19 4.61 -22.13 6.68
N GLN A 20 5.49 -22.24 5.68
CA GLN A 20 6.92 -22.37 5.91
C GLN A 20 7.71 -21.11 5.56
N ARG A 21 8.85 -20.96 6.23
CA ARG A 21 9.81 -19.91 5.94
C ARG A 21 10.52 -20.20 4.62
N THR A 22 10.73 -19.17 3.81
CA THR A 22 11.49 -19.24 2.55
C THR A 22 12.65 -18.23 2.55
N THR A 23 13.36 -18.13 1.43
CA THR A 23 14.41 -17.13 1.19
C THR A 23 14.10 -16.34 -0.08
N PRO A 24 14.60 -15.10 -0.21
CA PRO A 24 14.49 -14.37 -1.47
C PRO A 24 15.04 -15.21 -2.63
N LEU A 25 14.45 -15.07 -3.82
CA LEU A 25 14.81 -15.80 -5.04
C LEU A 25 14.60 -17.34 -5.01
N SER A 26 14.17 -17.95 -3.90
CA SER A 26 13.94 -19.40 -3.78
C SER A 26 12.89 -19.90 -4.78
N PRO A 27 13.23 -20.74 -5.76
CA PRO A 27 12.27 -21.21 -6.76
C PRO A 27 11.27 -22.23 -6.19
N ILE A 28 11.44 -22.63 -4.92
CA ILE A 28 10.64 -23.66 -4.28
C ILE A 28 9.40 -23.03 -3.66
N ASP A 29 8.24 -23.56 -4.03
CA ASP A 29 6.99 -23.28 -3.36
C ASP A 29 6.93 -24.03 -2.02
N LEU A 30 7.15 -23.28 -0.94
CA LEU A 30 7.07 -23.77 0.43
C LEU A 30 5.72 -23.46 1.09
N ALA A 31 4.76 -22.93 0.33
CA ALA A 31 3.48 -22.46 0.82
C ALA A 31 2.33 -22.77 -0.16
N LYS A 32 2.00 -24.06 -0.28
CA LYS A 32 0.99 -24.58 -1.22
C LYS A 32 -0.45 -24.09 -0.99
N LEU A 33 -0.72 -23.43 0.13
CA LEU A 33 -2.02 -22.87 0.48
C LEU A 33 -1.97 -21.33 0.47
N PRO A 34 -3.12 -20.63 0.39
CA PRO A 34 -3.16 -19.18 0.55
C PRO A 34 -2.60 -18.72 1.90
N LEU A 35 -1.98 -17.54 1.92
CA LEU A 35 -1.60 -16.82 3.14
C LEU A 35 -2.85 -16.36 3.90
N PHE A 36 -3.82 -15.78 3.21
CA PHE A 36 -5.08 -15.33 3.82
C PHE A 36 -6.09 -16.46 3.76
N LYS A 37 -6.23 -17.19 4.88
CA LYS A 37 -7.15 -18.32 4.98
C LYS A 37 -8.61 -17.87 5.00
N ASN A 38 -8.92 -16.83 5.79
CA ASN A 38 -10.25 -16.24 5.90
C ASN A 38 -10.13 -14.73 6.09
N ILE A 39 -11.02 -13.97 5.43
CA ILE A 39 -11.24 -12.54 5.68
C ILE A 39 -12.75 -12.27 5.79
N SER A 40 -13.16 -11.42 6.73
CA SER A 40 -14.53 -10.88 6.77
C SER A 40 -14.75 -9.96 5.57
N THR A 41 -15.58 -10.38 4.62
CA THR A 41 -15.93 -9.57 3.43
C THR A 41 -16.79 -8.36 3.78
N GLU A 42 -17.55 -8.42 4.87
CA GLU A 42 -18.36 -7.31 5.41
C GLU A 42 -17.48 -6.10 5.75
N MET A 43 -16.27 -6.34 6.27
CA MET A 43 -15.31 -5.28 6.56
C MET A 43 -14.84 -4.55 5.29
N LEU A 44 -14.81 -5.22 4.14
CA LEU A 44 -14.39 -4.60 2.88
C LEU A 44 -15.46 -3.69 2.29
N GLN A 45 -16.69 -3.73 2.80
CA GLN A 45 -17.84 -2.95 2.31
C GLN A 45 -18.03 -1.62 3.05
N ARG A 46 -17.26 -1.34 4.10
CA ARG A 46 -17.42 -0.12 4.92
C ARG A 46 -16.36 0.94 4.64
N GLY A 47 -16.78 2.19 4.77
CA GLY A 47 -15.92 3.38 4.82
C GLY A 47 -14.88 3.42 3.70
N THR A 48 -13.64 3.66 4.10
CA THR A 48 -12.51 3.82 3.19
C THR A 48 -12.15 2.56 2.40
N TYR A 49 -12.50 1.35 2.86
CA TYR A 49 -12.27 0.13 2.06
C TYR A 49 -13.14 0.12 0.80
N ALA A 50 -14.41 0.51 0.90
CA ALA A 50 -15.30 0.53 -0.25
C ALA A 50 -14.83 1.55 -1.30
N ALA A 51 -14.46 2.76 -0.86
CA ALA A 51 -13.92 3.79 -1.74
C ALA A 51 -12.56 3.38 -2.36
N TYR A 52 -11.71 2.73 -1.56
CA TYR A 52 -10.45 2.14 -2.03
C TYR A 52 -10.70 1.10 -3.13
N LEU A 53 -11.61 0.15 -2.91
CA LEU A 53 -11.92 -0.91 -3.89
C LEU A 53 -12.47 -0.32 -5.19
N LYS A 54 -13.40 0.65 -5.11
CA LYS A 54 -13.90 1.37 -6.28
C LYS A 54 -12.79 2.09 -7.05
N LEU A 55 -11.83 2.69 -6.36
CA LEU A 55 -10.71 3.40 -6.99
C LEU A 55 -9.74 2.44 -7.67
N ILE A 56 -9.38 1.32 -7.04
CA ILE A 56 -8.37 0.41 -7.61
C ILE A 56 -8.83 -0.31 -8.87
N ASP A 57 -10.14 -0.47 -9.07
CA ASP A 57 -10.71 -1.08 -10.28
C ASP A 57 -10.39 -0.28 -11.56
N ASN A 58 -10.00 0.99 -11.43
CA ASN A 58 -9.61 1.84 -12.55
C ASN A 58 -8.18 1.59 -13.06
N TYR A 59 -7.30 0.98 -12.25
CA TYR A 59 -5.88 0.85 -12.59
C TYR A 59 -5.59 -0.42 -13.40
N HIS A 60 -4.77 -0.29 -14.43
CA HIS A 60 -4.29 -1.42 -15.19
C HIS A 60 -2.92 -1.90 -14.68
N PRO A 61 -2.78 -3.15 -14.19
CA PRO A 61 -1.55 -3.58 -13.49
C PRO A 61 -0.30 -3.66 -14.38
N ASN A 62 -0.41 -3.57 -15.70
CA ASN A 62 0.75 -3.63 -16.62
C ASN A 62 1.29 -2.23 -16.91
N THR A 63 2.50 -1.92 -16.40
CA THR A 63 3.16 -0.62 -16.58
C THR A 63 3.44 -0.23 -18.04
N ALA A 64 3.26 -1.16 -18.99
CA ALA A 64 3.41 -0.90 -20.41
C ALA A 64 2.14 -0.33 -21.06
N ILE A 65 1.02 -0.27 -20.36
CA ILE A 65 -0.25 0.32 -20.83
C ILE A 65 -0.35 1.73 -20.27
N THR A 66 -0.63 2.72 -21.12
CA THR A 66 -0.87 4.10 -20.68
C THR A 66 -2.23 4.19 -20.02
N GLU A 67 -2.30 4.86 -18.88
CA GLU A 67 -3.57 5.15 -18.20
C GLU A 67 -4.25 6.33 -18.91
N ASN A 68 -5.44 6.10 -19.45
CA ASN A 68 -6.26 7.14 -20.07
C ASN A 68 -7.62 7.17 -19.39
N TRP A 69 -7.69 7.88 -18.28
CA TRP A 69 -8.84 7.87 -17.38
C TRP A 69 -9.93 8.84 -17.84
N THR A 70 -11.19 8.40 -17.71
CA THR A 70 -12.36 9.28 -17.87
C THR A 70 -12.52 10.19 -16.64
N GLU A 71 -13.33 11.24 -16.76
CA GLU A 71 -13.67 12.11 -15.63
C GLU A 71 -14.32 11.34 -14.45
N GLU A 72 -15.07 10.27 -14.73
CA GLU A 72 -15.63 9.40 -13.71
C GLU A 72 -14.55 8.64 -12.93
N GLN A 73 -13.52 8.16 -13.62
CA GLN A 73 -12.40 7.46 -12.97
C GLN A 73 -11.57 8.44 -12.10
N TYR A 74 -11.40 9.68 -12.56
CA TYR A 74 -10.79 10.72 -11.73
C TYR A 74 -11.64 11.08 -10.50
N ARG A 75 -12.97 11.06 -10.61
CA ARG A 75 -13.87 11.29 -9.46
C ARG A 75 -13.69 10.24 -8.35
N ALA A 76 -13.34 9.00 -8.68
CA ALA A 76 -13.06 7.97 -7.67
C ALA A 76 -11.86 8.33 -6.77
N ILE A 77 -10.90 9.14 -7.25
CA ILE A 77 -9.82 9.67 -6.41
C ILE A 77 -10.39 10.64 -5.37
N ASP A 78 -11.26 11.55 -5.79
CA ASP A 78 -11.86 12.53 -4.89
C ASP A 78 -12.74 11.86 -3.85
N GLU A 79 -13.56 10.87 -4.23
CA GLU A 79 -14.35 10.08 -3.30
C GLU A 79 -13.47 9.34 -2.27
N PHE A 80 -12.38 8.70 -2.71
CA PHE A 80 -11.43 8.06 -1.79
C PHE A 80 -10.78 9.07 -0.84
N MET A 81 -10.36 10.22 -1.35
CA MET A 81 -9.76 11.27 -0.53
C MET A 81 -10.75 11.84 0.48
N ASP A 82 -12.01 12.05 0.09
CA ASP A 82 -13.05 12.55 0.99
C ASP A 82 -13.34 11.58 2.13
N GLU A 83 -13.42 10.28 1.86
CA GLU A 83 -13.58 9.25 2.89
C GLU A 83 -12.36 9.22 3.84
N VAL A 84 -11.14 9.22 3.29
CA VAL A 84 -9.90 9.22 4.08
C VAL A 84 -9.80 10.47 4.96
N MET A 85 -10.10 11.64 4.42
CA MET A 85 -9.97 12.93 5.12
C MET A 85 -10.95 13.12 6.27
N GLN A 86 -12.09 12.43 6.24
CA GLN A 86 -13.07 12.40 7.34
C GLN A 86 -12.60 11.58 8.54
N THR A 87 -11.58 10.72 8.37
CA THR A 87 -11.13 9.83 9.44
C THR A 87 -10.32 10.56 10.51
N LYS A 88 -10.45 10.11 11.75
CA LYS A 88 -9.62 10.59 12.88
C LYS A 88 -8.13 10.28 12.66
N VAL A 89 -7.82 9.22 11.92
CA VAL A 89 -6.43 8.87 11.54
C VAL A 89 -5.83 9.98 10.69
N PHE A 90 -6.54 10.44 9.66
CA PHE A 90 -6.10 11.54 8.81
C PHE A 90 -5.94 12.83 9.61
N THR A 91 -6.92 13.19 10.45
CA THR A 91 -6.83 14.40 11.30
C THR A 91 -5.56 14.41 12.15
N ILE A 92 -5.21 13.27 12.78
CA ILE A 92 -3.99 13.17 13.60
C ILE A 92 -2.73 13.37 12.74
N MET A 93 -2.67 12.76 11.55
CA MET A 93 -1.55 12.91 10.63
C MET A 93 -1.40 14.37 10.17
N TRP A 94 -2.50 14.97 9.74
CA TRP A 94 -2.51 16.34 9.21
C TRP A 94 -2.11 17.36 10.28
N GLN A 95 -2.68 17.27 11.48
CA GLN A 95 -2.29 18.11 12.62
C GLN A 95 -0.81 17.94 13.00
N PHE A 96 -0.29 16.72 12.94
CA PHE A 96 1.13 16.49 13.19
C PHE A 96 1.99 17.19 12.13
N LEU A 97 1.66 17.07 10.84
CA LEU A 97 2.42 17.73 9.78
C LEU A 97 2.34 19.26 9.86
N ILE A 98 1.16 19.82 10.15
CA ILE A 98 1.00 21.27 10.42
C ILE A 98 1.92 21.69 11.57
N SER A 99 1.92 20.97 12.69
CA SER A 99 2.75 21.30 13.86
C SER A 99 4.26 21.27 13.58
N LYS A 100 4.67 20.66 12.46
CA LYS A 100 6.06 20.61 11.98
C LYS A 100 6.34 21.59 10.84
N GLY A 101 5.36 22.37 10.39
CA GLY A 101 5.48 23.25 9.23
C GLY A 101 5.63 22.47 7.92
N LEU A 102 5.09 21.26 7.85
CA LEU A 102 5.27 20.32 6.73
C LEU A 102 4.00 20.13 5.88
N ALA A 103 2.89 20.76 6.25
CA ALA A 103 1.62 20.73 5.52
C ALA A 103 0.91 22.08 5.62
N SER A 104 0.07 22.37 4.62
CA SER A 104 -0.85 23.51 4.67
C SER A 104 -1.89 23.34 5.78
N GLU A 105 -2.25 24.44 6.43
CA GLU A 105 -3.41 24.52 7.35
C GLU A 105 -4.75 24.58 6.61
N ASP A 106 -4.73 24.92 5.32
CA ASP A 106 -5.90 24.86 4.45
C ASP A 106 -6.14 23.40 3.97
N PRO A 107 -7.29 22.78 4.33
CA PRO A 107 -7.60 21.41 3.97
C PRO A 107 -7.65 21.17 2.46
N GLU A 108 -8.16 22.11 1.67
CA GLU A 108 -8.28 21.95 0.21
C GLU A 108 -6.91 22.03 -0.45
N GLN A 109 -6.05 22.94 0.01
CA GLN A 109 -4.68 23.01 -0.43
C GLN A 109 -3.90 21.73 -0.07
N PHE A 110 -4.09 21.21 1.14
CA PHE A 110 -3.43 19.96 1.53
C PHE A 110 -3.97 18.75 0.75
N LYS A 111 -5.28 18.69 0.48
CA LYS A 111 -5.88 17.69 -0.42
C LYS A 111 -5.26 17.75 -1.81
N ALA A 112 -5.08 18.93 -2.39
CA ALA A 112 -4.43 19.11 -3.68
C ALA A 112 -2.96 18.62 -3.67
N ASP A 113 -2.22 18.92 -2.59
CA ASP A 113 -0.85 18.43 -2.41
C ASP A 113 -0.78 16.90 -2.30
N LEU A 114 -1.69 16.29 -1.55
CA LEU A 114 -1.82 14.83 -1.47
C LEU A 114 -2.16 14.23 -2.83
N LYS A 115 -3.07 14.86 -3.59
CA LYS A 115 -3.42 14.40 -4.93
C LYS A 115 -2.22 14.42 -5.86
N ARG A 116 -1.42 15.48 -5.78
CA ARG A 116 -0.17 15.62 -6.54
C ARG A 116 0.88 14.60 -6.11
N MET A 117 1.02 14.31 -4.82
CA MET A 117 1.99 13.32 -4.32
C MET A 117 1.65 11.88 -4.73
N TRP A 118 0.37 11.51 -4.62
CA TRP A 118 -0.09 10.13 -4.72
C TRP A 118 -0.65 9.75 -6.09
N PHE A 119 -1.49 10.58 -6.70
CA PHE A 119 -2.30 10.16 -7.88
C PHE A 119 -1.84 10.78 -9.20
N ALA A 120 -0.96 11.78 -9.18
CA ALA A 120 -0.41 12.32 -10.42
C ALA A 120 0.34 11.24 -11.19
N PHE A 121 -0.07 10.99 -12.44
CA PHE A 121 0.57 10.02 -13.30
C PHE A 121 1.95 10.50 -13.75
N TYR A 122 2.89 9.58 -13.78
CA TYR A 122 4.25 9.80 -14.23
C TYR A 122 4.81 8.58 -14.96
N SER A 123 5.98 8.77 -15.55
CA SER A 123 6.62 7.76 -16.38
C SER A 123 7.72 7.00 -15.65
N ARG A 124 7.58 5.67 -15.57
CA ARG A 124 8.63 4.74 -15.09
C ARG A 124 9.36 3.98 -16.20
N ALA A 125 8.95 4.20 -17.44
CA ALA A 125 9.54 3.65 -18.66
C ALA A 125 9.42 4.69 -19.77
N PRO A 126 10.46 4.94 -20.60
CA PRO A 126 10.47 6.06 -21.54
C PRO A 126 9.18 6.19 -22.37
N GLY A 127 8.57 7.38 -22.33
CA GLY A 127 7.43 7.75 -23.17
C GLY A 127 6.05 7.23 -22.74
N LYS A 128 5.89 6.72 -21.51
CA LYS A 128 4.59 6.22 -21.02
C LYS A 128 4.21 6.81 -19.68
N SER A 129 3.07 7.51 -19.59
CA SER A 129 2.47 7.92 -18.32
C SER A 129 1.53 6.80 -17.85
N SER A 130 2.03 5.94 -16.96
CA SER A 130 1.38 4.66 -16.65
C SER A 130 1.58 4.22 -15.22
N SER A 131 1.92 5.17 -14.34
CA SER A 131 2.22 4.87 -12.95
C SER A 131 1.91 6.07 -12.08
N SER A 132 1.43 5.83 -10.87
CA SER A 132 1.32 6.83 -9.81
C SER A 132 1.88 6.27 -8.49
N GLY A 133 2.08 7.14 -7.49
CA GLY A 133 2.52 6.69 -6.17
C GLY A 133 1.51 5.77 -5.52
N PHE A 134 0.22 6.07 -5.69
CA PHE A 134 -0.88 5.27 -5.18
C PHE A 134 -0.95 3.92 -5.87
N GLU A 135 -0.90 3.90 -7.20
CA GLU A 135 -0.88 2.66 -7.97
C GLU A 135 0.27 1.76 -7.53
N HIS A 136 1.48 2.31 -7.46
CA HIS A 136 2.65 1.54 -7.05
C HIS A 136 2.48 0.92 -5.66
N VAL A 137 2.09 1.72 -4.66
CA VAL A 137 2.03 1.26 -3.27
C VAL A 137 0.79 0.39 -3.01
N PHE A 138 -0.37 0.84 -3.44
CA PHE A 138 -1.66 0.26 -3.07
C PHE A 138 -2.28 -0.68 -4.12
N CYS A 139 -1.91 -0.58 -5.41
CA CYS A 139 -2.44 -1.46 -6.46
C CYS A 139 -1.44 -2.55 -6.88
N GLY A 140 -0.16 -2.19 -6.94
CA GLY A 140 0.90 -3.03 -7.50
C GLY A 140 0.98 -2.98 -9.01
N GLU A 141 2.20 -3.19 -9.51
CA GLU A 141 2.55 -3.07 -10.91
C GLU A 141 3.28 -4.33 -11.43
N LEU A 142 3.04 -4.69 -12.67
CA LEU A 142 3.65 -5.81 -13.39
C LEU A 142 4.59 -5.27 -14.46
N ARG A 143 5.90 -5.44 -14.23
CA ARG A 143 6.92 -5.22 -15.26
C ARG A 143 7.12 -6.48 -16.09
N ASN A 144 6.13 -6.80 -16.93
CA ASN A 144 6.05 -8.06 -17.69
C ASN A 144 7.34 -8.44 -18.45
N LYS A 145 8.03 -7.47 -19.08
CA LYS A 145 9.30 -7.71 -19.78
C LYS A 145 10.41 -8.21 -18.85
N ARG A 146 10.42 -7.74 -17.60
CA ARG A 146 11.40 -8.14 -16.57
C ARG A 146 10.89 -9.27 -15.66
N LYS A 147 9.61 -9.66 -15.79
CA LYS A 147 8.91 -10.62 -14.93
C LYS A 147 8.96 -10.26 -13.43
N ILE A 148 8.84 -8.97 -13.12
CA ILE A 148 8.92 -8.43 -11.75
C ILE A 148 7.55 -7.87 -11.35
N VAL A 149 7.13 -8.16 -10.13
CA VAL A 149 6.10 -7.41 -9.42
C VAL A 149 6.78 -6.22 -8.75
N ASP A 150 6.41 -5.02 -9.18
CA ASP A 150 6.89 -3.77 -8.62
C ASP A 150 5.79 -3.18 -7.73
N GLY A 151 6.15 -2.60 -6.58
CA GLY A 151 5.13 -2.10 -5.64
C GLY A 151 4.29 -3.23 -5.00
N LEU A 152 2.98 -3.03 -4.82
CA LEU A 152 2.09 -3.97 -4.09
C LEU A 152 2.50 -4.15 -2.63
N HIS A 153 2.28 -3.09 -1.85
CA HIS A 153 2.65 -2.97 -0.44
C HIS A 153 1.43 -2.81 0.48
N TYR A 154 0.25 -3.16 -0.02
CA TYR A 154 -0.99 -3.13 0.74
C TYR A 154 -1.67 -4.50 0.78
N TRP A 155 -2.06 -4.92 1.99
CA TRP A 155 -2.50 -6.28 2.26
C TRP A 155 -3.86 -6.61 1.65
N VAL A 156 -4.79 -5.65 1.57
CA VAL A 156 -6.12 -5.90 0.95
C VAL A 156 -5.96 -6.23 -0.51
N ARG A 157 -5.13 -5.47 -1.25
CA ARG A 157 -4.89 -5.75 -2.66
C ARG A 157 -4.28 -7.12 -2.86
N TYR A 158 -3.29 -7.45 -2.03
CA TYR A 158 -2.67 -8.76 -2.06
C TYR A 158 -3.71 -9.86 -1.83
N TYR A 159 -4.54 -9.72 -0.80
CA TYR A 159 -5.61 -10.66 -0.50
C TYR A 159 -6.57 -10.84 -1.67
N MET A 160 -7.07 -9.75 -2.28
CA MET A 160 -7.99 -9.84 -3.41
C MET A 160 -7.38 -10.64 -4.58
N LEU A 161 -6.11 -10.37 -4.89
CA LEU A 161 -5.39 -11.08 -5.95
C LEU A 161 -5.13 -12.56 -5.60
N GLU A 162 -4.88 -12.88 -4.34
CA GLU A 162 -4.73 -14.27 -3.87
C GLU A 162 -6.06 -15.01 -3.92
N HIS A 163 -7.15 -14.37 -3.48
CA HIS A 163 -8.50 -14.93 -3.50
C HIS A 163 -8.98 -15.21 -4.93
N GLU A 164 -8.62 -14.36 -5.90
CA GLU A 164 -8.89 -14.55 -7.32
C GLU A 164 -7.94 -15.56 -8.01
N GLY A 165 -7.02 -16.18 -7.26
CA GLY A 165 -6.04 -17.14 -7.79
C GLY A 165 -4.97 -16.51 -8.70
N GLN A 166 -4.81 -15.19 -8.67
CA GLN A 166 -3.79 -14.50 -9.46
C GLN A 166 -2.43 -14.47 -8.77
N VAL A 167 -2.41 -14.52 -7.44
CA VAL A 167 -1.19 -14.56 -6.62
C VAL A 167 -0.97 -15.98 -6.10
N ASN A 168 0.29 -16.43 -6.17
CA ASN A 168 0.74 -17.64 -5.48
C ASN A 168 1.73 -17.25 -4.38
N TYR A 169 1.34 -17.42 -3.12
CA TYR A 169 2.21 -17.26 -1.96
C TYR A 169 3.25 -18.37 -1.92
N LEU A 170 4.53 -18.03 -1.65
CA LEU A 170 5.64 -19.00 -1.69
C LEU A 170 6.32 -19.20 -0.32
N GLY A 171 5.85 -18.50 0.71
CA GLY A 171 6.37 -18.58 2.08
C GLY A 171 6.77 -17.24 2.67
N TYR A 172 6.95 -17.21 4.00
CA TYR A 172 7.32 -15.99 4.72
C TYR A 172 8.84 -15.83 4.79
N LEU A 173 9.29 -14.57 4.79
CA LEU A 173 10.67 -14.19 5.05
C LEU A 173 10.83 -13.72 6.49
N GLN A 174 9.85 -12.93 6.97
CA GLN A 174 9.79 -12.37 8.32
C GLN A 174 8.34 -12.10 8.74
N ILE A 175 8.01 -12.35 10.01
CA ILE A 175 6.70 -12.08 10.61
C ILE A 175 6.90 -11.05 11.72
N GLY A 176 6.11 -9.98 11.72
CA GLY A 176 6.18 -8.90 12.70
C GLY A 176 4.93 -8.84 13.55
N LYS A 177 4.96 -9.49 14.72
CA LYS A 177 3.91 -9.53 15.78
C LYS A 177 2.48 -9.25 15.28
N GLU A 178 2.02 -10.05 14.31
CA GLU A 178 0.69 -10.01 13.68
C GLU A 178 0.29 -8.72 12.93
N ILE A 179 1.08 -7.64 12.99
CA ILE A 179 0.79 -6.37 12.33
C ILE A 179 1.51 -6.18 10.99
N ALA A 180 2.52 -7.00 10.71
CA ALA A 180 3.31 -6.88 9.49
C ALA A 180 3.85 -8.23 9.03
N SER A 181 4.06 -8.37 7.73
CA SER A 181 4.73 -9.55 7.16
C SER A 181 5.62 -9.15 6.00
N THR A 182 6.72 -9.89 5.86
CA THR A 182 7.55 -9.89 4.67
C THR A 182 7.49 -11.26 4.04
N ILE A 183 7.10 -11.32 2.77
CA ILE A 183 6.75 -12.55 2.06
C ILE A 183 7.39 -12.63 0.69
N HIS A 184 7.42 -13.84 0.14
CA HIS A 184 7.81 -14.16 -1.22
C HIS A 184 6.59 -14.68 -1.98
N TYR A 185 6.37 -14.22 -3.22
CA TYR A 185 5.20 -14.65 -4.01
C TYR A 185 5.37 -14.38 -5.51
N ASN A 186 4.51 -15.02 -6.29
CA ASN A 186 4.28 -14.68 -7.70
C ASN A 186 2.93 -13.98 -7.86
N TRP A 187 2.84 -13.04 -8.80
CA TRP A 187 1.57 -12.51 -9.31
C TRP A 187 1.55 -12.74 -10.83
N ARG A 188 0.65 -13.62 -11.28
CA ARG A 188 0.64 -14.15 -12.65
C ARG A 188 2.02 -14.72 -13.00
N LYS A 189 2.66 -14.22 -14.06
CA LYS A 189 3.98 -14.65 -14.54
C LYS A 189 5.14 -13.82 -13.98
N CYS A 190 4.86 -12.89 -13.06
CA CYS A 190 5.85 -12.02 -12.45
C CYS A 190 6.10 -12.41 -11.00
N ARG A 191 7.28 -12.08 -10.50
CA ARG A 191 7.75 -12.46 -9.17
C ARG A 191 8.02 -11.26 -8.28
N LYS A 192 7.71 -11.40 -6.99
CA LYS A 192 8.11 -10.51 -5.90
C LYS A 192 9.06 -11.27 -4.97
N ASP A 193 10.36 -10.95 -5.03
CA ASP A 193 11.34 -11.63 -4.19
C ASP A 193 11.20 -11.27 -2.71
N VAL A 194 10.92 -9.99 -2.43
CA VAL A 194 10.69 -9.46 -1.09
C VAL A 194 9.53 -8.47 -1.17
N GLY A 195 8.38 -8.83 -0.60
CA GLY A 195 7.24 -7.94 -0.44
C GLY A 195 6.87 -7.78 1.02
N SER A 196 6.68 -6.54 1.46
CA SER A 196 6.25 -6.24 2.83
C SER A 196 5.02 -5.35 2.83
N PHE A 197 4.14 -5.61 3.78
CA PHE A 197 2.93 -4.83 4.05
C PHE A 197 2.55 -4.93 5.53
N LEU A 198 1.77 -3.95 5.99
CA LEU A 198 1.06 -4.03 7.26
C LEU A 198 -0.18 -4.91 7.06
N ILE A 199 -0.60 -5.65 8.09
CA ILE A 199 -1.76 -6.54 8.03
C ILE A 199 -2.84 -6.01 8.98
N GLY A 200 -4.08 -5.97 8.50
CA GLY A 200 -5.24 -5.58 9.30
C GLY A 200 -5.33 -4.08 9.59
N THR A 201 -4.56 -3.27 8.87
CA THR A 201 -4.69 -1.81 8.85
C THR A 201 -5.75 -1.39 7.82
N SER A 202 -6.34 -0.21 8.03
CA SER A 202 -7.26 0.40 7.07
C SER A 202 -6.52 1.13 5.94
N PRO A 203 -7.20 1.46 4.82
CA PRO A 203 -6.61 2.25 3.75
C PRO A 203 -6.09 3.61 4.24
N GLU A 204 -6.85 4.33 5.08
CA GLU A 204 -6.44 5.60 5.64
C GLU A 204 -5.24 5.48 6.59
N PHE A 205 -5.09 4.35 7.27
CA PHE A 205 -3.95 4.14 8.16
C PHE A 205 -2.64 4.04 7.38
N ASP A 206 -2.59 3.16 6.39
CA ASP A 206 -1.42 3.00 5.55
C ASP A 206 -1.16 4.29 4.75
N PHE A 207 -2.20 4.92 4.20
CA PHE A 207 -2.08 6.18 3.46
C PHE A 207 -1.51 7.30 4.34
N ALA A 208 -2.05 7.49 5.55
CA ALA A 208 -1.58 8.51 6.48
C ALA A 208 -0.15 8.24 6.97
N LEU A 209 0.17 7.00 7.35
CA LEU A 209 1.50 6.62 7.81
C LEU A 209 2.55 6.83 6.72
N PHE A 210 2.28 6.35 5.50
CA PHE A 210 3.19 6.48 4.38
C PHE A 210 3.36 7.93 3.93
N THR A 211 2.28 8.73 3.93
CA THR A 211 2.35 10.17 3.68
C THR A 211 3.22 10.87 4.71
N MET A 212 2.93 10.66 5.99
CA MET A 212 3.66 11.29 7.09
C MET A 212 5.15 10.96 7.03
N CYS A 213 5.50 9.69 6.80
CA CYS A 213 6.90 9.27 6.68
C CYS A 213 7.57 9.83 5.42
N TYR A 214 6.89 9.85 4.28
CA TYR A 214 7.40 10.44 3.05
C TYR A 214 7.72 11.93 3.19
N VAL A 215 6.81 12.68 3.82
CA VAL A 215 6.95 14.13 4.00
C VAL A 215 8.01 14.44 5.07
N ALA A 216 7.97 13.76 6.21
CA ALA A 216 8.80 14.12 7.37
C ALA A 216 10.19 13.46 7.38
N LYS A 217 10.31 12.21 6.91
CA LYS A 217 11.56 11.42 6.94
C LYS A 217 11.66 10.42 5.77
N PRO A 218 11.80 10.88 4.52
CA PRO A 218 12.02 9.99 3.38
C PRO A 218 13.42 9.35 3.46
N GLY A 219 13.58 8.23 2.76
CA GLY A 219 14.84 7.48 2.68
C GLY A 219 14.73 6.02 3.13
N ASN A 220 15.86 5.31 3.08
CA ASN A 220 15.93 3.88 3.42
C ASN A 220 15.73 3.66 4.92
N THR A 221 14.63 3.05 5.34
CA THR A 221 14.30 2.77 6.75
C THR A 221 14.42 4.00 7.66
N ALA A 222 14.15 5.19 7.11
CA ALA A 222 14.43 6.46 7.74
C ALA A 222 13.37 6.85 8.79
N CYS A 223 12.11 6.55 8.50
CA CYS A 223 10.98 6.82 9.40
C CYS A 223 10.78 5.62 10.34
N LYS A 224 11.48 5.60 11.48
CA LYS A 224 11.43 4.50 12.47
C LYS A 224 10.39 4.77 13.55
N PHE A 225 9.64 3.74 13.94
CA PHE A 225 8.60 3.82 14.96
C PHE A 225 8.33 2.45 15.59
N GLU A 226 7.48 2.42 16.61
CA GLU A 226 6.97 1.19 17.23
C GLU A 226 5.44 1.23 17.24
N ILE A 227 4.81 0.16 16.76
CA ILE A 227 3.35 -0.03 16.79
C ILE A 227 3.08 -1.42 17.36
N ASP A 228 2.16 -1.55 18.30
CA ASP A 228 1.77 -2.83 18.90
C ASP A 228 2.97 -3.68 19.40
N ARG A 229 3.98 -2.98 19.95
CA ARG A 229 5.27 -3.53 20.42
C ARG A 229 6.14 -4.14 19.30
N GLN A 230 5.83 -3.85 18.04
CA GLN A 230 6.64 -4.20 16.87
C GLN A 230 7.43 -2.96 16.42
N LYS A 231 8.77 -3.07 16.47
CA LYS A 231 9.65 -2.06 15.90
C LYS A 231 9.62 -2.13 14.39
N MET A 232 9.41 -0.99 13.76
CA MET A 232 9.23 -0.88 12.32
C MET A 232 9.89 0.39 11.78
N ALA A 233 10.05 0.41 10.47
CA ALA A 233 10.31 1.61 9.73
C ALA A 233 9.41 1.70 8.49
N VAL A 234 9.31 2.88 7.92
CA VAL A 234 8.90 3.05 6.53
C VAL A 234 10.13 3.45 5.71
N THR A 235 10.29 2.79 4.58
CA THR A 235 11.16 3.23 3.49
C THR A 235 10.29 3.95 2.47
N SER A 236 10.65 5.17 2.10
CA SER A 236 9.91 5.95 1.10
C SER A 236 10.84 6.80 0.25
N TYR A 237 10.60 6.85 -1.06
CA TYR A 237 11.41 7.61 -2.01
C TYR A 237 10.55 8.48 -2.92
N LYS A 238 11.10 9.62 -3.31
CA LYS A 238 10.55 10.45 -4.38
C LYS A 238 10.80 9.81 -5.73
N LEU A 239 9.94 10.09 -6.70
CA LEU A 239 10.25 9.84 -8.08
C LEU A 239 11.15 10.97 -8.61
N ASN A 240 12.44 10.70 -8.78
CA ASN A 240 13.43 11.70 -9.20
C ASN A 240 13.33 12.97 -8.33
N ASP A 241 13.49 14.17 -8.93
CA ASP A 241 13.37 15.46 -8.25
C ASP A 241 11.91 16.00 -8.19
N THR A 242 10.92 15.12 -8.38
CA THR A 242 9.50 15.51 -8.34
C THR A 242 8.92 15.38 -6.92
N PRO A 243 7.79 16.05 -6.62
CA PRO A 243 7.03 15.83 -5.39
C PRO A 243 6.30 14.47 -5.34
N HIS A 244 6.41 13.63 -6.37
CA HIS A 244 5.64 12.39 -6.44
C HIS A 244 6.27 11.30 -5.59
N ILE A 245 5.42 10.46 -5.00
CA ILE A 245 5.87 9.28 -4.29
C ILE A 245 6.25 8.23 -5.33
N GLY A 246 7.53 7.86 -5.35
CA GLY A 246 8.05 6.76 -6.17
C GLY A 246 7.86 5.40 -5.49
N THR A 247 7.96 5.33 -4.17
CA THR A 247 7.56 4.14 -3.40
C THR A 247 7.43 4.48 -1.93
N SER A 248 6.63 3.71 -1.21
CA SER A 248 6.56 3.74 0.25
C SER A 248 6.12 2.38 0.76
N TYR A 249 6.85 1.81 1.70
CA TYR A 249 6.53 0.48 2.24
C TYR A 249 7.09 0.25 3.64
N PRO A 250 6.45 -0.62 4.44
CA PRO A 250 6.90 -0.93 5.79
C PRO A 250 8.09 -1.89 5.78
N VAL A 251 8.94 -1.78 6.79
CA VAL A 251 10.09 -2.64 7.05
C VAL A 251 10.04 -3.09 8.50
N ILE A 252 10.13 -4.39 8.73
CA ILE A 252 10.18 -4.96 10.09
C ILE A 252 11.62 -4.83 10.60
N LEU A 253 11.81 -4.13 11.72
CA LEU A 253 13.12 -3.99 12.34
C LEU A 253 13.37 -5.15 13.32
N LYS A 254 14.65 -5.51 13.46
CA LYS A 254 15.11 -6.47 14.46
C LYS A 254 15.19 -5.83 15.85
#